data_AF-A0A7W0JXW7-F1
#
_entry.id   AF-A0A7W0JXW7-F1
#
_cell.length_a   1.000
_cell.length_b   1.000
_cell.length_c   1.000
_cell.angle_alpha   90.00
_cell.angle_beta   90.00
_cell.angle_gamma   90.00
#
_symmetry.space_group_name_H-M   'P 1'
#
loop_
_entity.id
_entity.type
_entity.pdbx_description
1 polymer ?
#
loop_
_entity_poly.entity_id
_entity_poly.type
_entity_poly.pdbx_seq_one_letter_code
_entity_poly.pdbx_strand_id
1 'polypeptide(L)'
;VEPGTLIGGLLGQHAARAGLPAGLPVRAVASHDTASAFAAAPVEVGSTPALLSSGTWSLLGAELDAPVLDDRARAYDLTNERGVDGTTRLLKNVMGLWLVQECRRAWAEAGDELSYADLQRLAAGVGDDVPLFDPDHDAFLAPGDMPARVTAACERTGQRLDPAPAVVVRSILTSLACKYRLVLERLERATGRTFDCVHVVGGGSRNGLLCRLTADILGRPVVTGPVEATALGNVLVQARAAGDLSSRSDLQTVARASAGAEWHEPRAAEADDATYQRFLALTGLGVEPAAPTPA
;
A
#
# COMPACT_ATOMS: atom_id res chain seq x y z
N VAL A 1 19.06 13.21 -11.42
CA VAL A 1 18.90 12.96 -12.88
C VAL A 1 17.57 12.29 -13.10
N GLU A 2 16.95 12.49 -14.26
CA GLU A 2 15.65 11.88 -14.54
C GLU A 2 15.73 10.36 -14.67
N PRO A 3 14.68 9.61 -14.28
CA PRO A 3 14.56 8.18 -14.57
C PRO A 3 14.78 7.90 -16.07
N GLY A 4 15.49 6.81 -16.37
CA GLY A 4 15.88 6.44 -17.73
C GLY A 4 17.17 7.10 -18.24
N THR A 5 17.72 8.09 -17.53
CA THR A 5 19.02 8.71 -17.88
C THR A 5 20.13 7.65 -17.87
N LEU A 6 20.93 7.58 -18.95
CA LEU A 6 22.12 6.74 -18.98
C LEU A 6 23.14 7.24 -17.96
N ILE A 7 23.48 6.40 -16.98
CA ILE A 7 24.50 6.69 -15.97
C ILE A 7 25.88 6.29 -16.50
N GLY A 8 25.95 5.17 -17.22
CA GLY A 8 27.20 4.65 -17.79
C GLY A 8 27.06 3.18 -18.18
N GLY A 9 28.19 2.51 -18.35
CA GLY A 9 28.25 1.06 -18.59
C GLY A 9 28.55 0.27 -17.32
N LEU A 10 28.03 -0.95 -17.22
CA LEU A 10 28.35 -1.89 -16.14
C LEU A 10 29.86 -2.14 -16.10
N LEU A 11 30.49 -1.88 -14.95
CA LEU A 11 31.92 -2.05 -14.76
C LEU A 11 32.32 -3.52 -14.96
N GLY A 12 33.49 -3.76 -15.58
CA GLY A 12 33.94 -5.09 -15.98
C GLY A 12 33.96 -6.12 -14.84
N GLN A 13 34.33 -5.71 -13.63
CA GLN A 13 34.33 -6.58 -12.44
C GLN A 13 32.92 -7.09 -12.06
N HIS A 14 31.88 -6.27 -12.25
CA HIS A 14 30.50 -6.64 -11.98
C HIS A 14 29.93 -7.46 -13.14
N ALA A 15 30.26 -7.09 -14.38
CA ALA A 15 29.88 -7.83 -15.58
C ALA A 15 30.41 -9.28 -15.54
N ALA A 16 31.69 -9.47 -15.25
CA ALA A 16 32.32 -10.79 -15.14
C ALA A 16 31.67 -11.65 -14.05
N ARG A 17 31.38 -11.08 -12.87
CA ARG A 17 30.73 -11.80 -11.77
C ARG A 17 29.29 -12.20 -12.09
N ALA A 18 28.57 -11.38 -12.85
CA ALA A 18 27.18 -11.63 -13.23
C ALA A 18 27.03 -12.46 -14.51
N GLY A 19 28.13 -12.77 -15.22
CA GLY A 19 28.08 -13.42 -16.53
C GLY A 19 27.44 -12.53 -17.61
N LEU A 20 27.56 -11.20 -17.47
CA LEU A 20 26.97 -10.20 -18.36
C LEU A 20 28.04 -9.53 -19.23
N PRO A 21 27.65 -8.93 -20.38
CA PRO A 21 28.58 -8.15 -21.20
C PRO A 21 29.14 -6.94 -20.44
N ALA A 22 30.44 -6.69 -20.61
CA ALA A 22 31.07 -5.46 -20.12
C ALA A 22 30.48 -4.25 -20.85
N GLY A 23 30.28 -3.15 -20.13
CA GLY A 23 29.73 -1.92 -20.71
C GLY A 23 28.21 -1.95 -20.97
N LEU A 24 27.49 -2.97 -20.48
CA LEU A 24 26.02 -3.01 -20.54
C LEU A 24 25.43 -1.70 -20.00
N PRO A 25 24.52 -1.01 -20.73
CA PRO A 25 23.98 0.26 -20.29
C PRO A 25 23.30 0.18 -18.92
N VAL A 26 23.71 1.05 -18.00
CA VAL A 26 23.09 1.24 -16.68
C VAL A 26 22.39 2.59 -16.69
N ARG A 27 21.08 2.57 -16.42
CA ARG A 27 20.24 3.77 -16.42
C ARG A 27 19.64 4.03 -15.04
N ALA A 28 19.32 5.29 -14.77
CA ALA A 28 18.60 5.68 -13.57
C ALA A 28 17.21 5.03 -13.53
N VAL A 29 16.78 4.64 -12.34
CA VAL A 29 15.43 4.13 -12.07
C VAL A 29 14.51 5.26 -11.59
N ALA A 30 13.21 4.99 -11.41
CA ALA A 30 12.20 5.98 -11.00
C ALA A 30 12.59 6.75 -9.72
N SER A 31 13.12 6.05 -8.72
CA SER A 31 13.90 6.59 -7.59
C SER A 31 14.27 5.43 -6.65
N HIS A 32 13.26 4.67 -6.26
CA HIS A 32 13.34 3.48 -5.42
C HIS A 32 12.25 2.47 -5.86
N ASP A 33 12.06 1.43 -5.07
CA ASP A 33 11.12 0.34 -5.33
C ASP A 33 9.67 0.82 -5.50
N THR A 34 9.11 1.58 -4.54
CA THR A 34 7.74 2.10 -4.65
C THR A 34 7.58 3.06 -5.81
N ALA A 35 8.57 3.92 -6.07
CA ALA A 35 8.54 4.80 -7.25
C ALA A 35 8.40 4.00 -8.55
N SER A 36 9.08 2.85 -8.60
CA SER A 36 9.02 1.94 -9.74
C SER A 36 7.66 1.24 -9.78
N ALA A 37 7.12 0.79 -8.65
CA ALA A 37 5.77 0.22 -8.59
C ALA A 37 4.68 1.19 -9.07
N PHE A 38 4.79 2.49 -8.74
CA PHE A 38 3.91 3.54 -9.25
C PHE A 38 3.98 3.68 -10.78
N ALA A 39 5.17 3.56 -11.36
CA ALA A 39 5.34 3.58 -12.82
C ALA A 39 4.68 2.40 -13.55
N ALA A 40 4.44 1.29 -12.84
CA ALA A 40 3.72 0.11 -13.34
C ALA A 40 2.25 0.04 -12.89
N ALA A 41 1.71 1.11 -12.31
CA ALA A 41 0.31 1.12 -11.92
C ALA A 41 -0.58 1.00 -13.16
N PRO A 42 -1.53 0.04 -13.19
CA PRO A 42 -2.37 -0.24 -14.35
C PRO A 42 -3.54 0.76 -14.45
N VAL A 43 -3.23 2.06 -14.47
CA VAL A 43 -4.22 3.16 -14.46
C VAL A 43 -4.95 3.23 -15.80
N GLU A 44 -6.27 3.36 -15.74
CA GLU A 44 -7.10 3.58 -16.91
C GLU A 44 -7.04 5.01 -17.42
N VAL A 45 -7.19 5.19 -18.74
CA VAL A 45 -7.20 6.54 -19.33
C VAL A 45 -8.47 7.24 -18.88
N GLY A 46 -8.31 8.39 -18.22
CA GLY A 46 -9.43 9.19 -17.71
C GLY A 46 -9.86 8.84 -16.29
N SER A 47 -9.31 7.81 -15.65
CA SER A 47 -9.54 7.54 -14.23
C SER A 47 -8.64 8.39 -13.33
N THR A 48 -9.05 8.57 -12.09
CA THR A 48 -8.29 9.27 -11.05
C THR A 48 -8.08 8.34 -9.85
N PRO A 49 -7.24 7.32 -9.98
CA PRO A 49 -7.09 6.37 -8.90
C PRO A 49 -6.14 6.87 -7.82
N ALA A 50 -6.35 6.37 -6.60
CA ALA A 50 -5.27 6.23 -5.64
C ALA A 50 -4.54 4.90 -5.88
N LEU A 51 -3.27 4.84 -5.49
CA LEU A 51 -2.44 3.65 -5.59
C LEU A 51 -1.99 3.22 -4.19
N LEU A 52 -2.24 1.96 -3.89
CA LEU A 52 -1.78 1.25 -2.71
C LEU A 52 -0.68 0.26 -3.11
N SER A 53 0.58 0.63 -2.87
CA SER A 53 1.69 -0.33 -2.92
C SER A 53 1.70 -1.13 -1.62
N SER A 54 1.09 -2.31 -1.64
CA SER A 54 0.93 -3.17 -0.47
C SER A 54 1.98 -4.28 -0.44
N GLY A 55 2.89 -4.19 0.53
CA GLY A 55 3.89 -5.21 0.85
C GLY A 55 4.00 -5.37 2.36
N THR A 56 5.23 -5.56 2.87
CA THR A 56 5.49 -5.48 4.31
C THR A 56 4.94 -4.18 4.88
N TRP A 57 5.27 -3.06 4.24
CA TRP A 57 4.62 -1.77 4.44
C TRP A 57 3.56 -1.55 3.37
N SER A 58 2.56 -0.73 3.66
CA SER A 58 1.55 -0.30 2.69
C SER A 58 1.67 1.19 2.46
N LEU A 59 1.96 1.59 1.23
CA LEU A 59 2.12 2.99 0.83
C LEU A 59 0.90 3.37 0.00
N LEU A 60 0.00 4.17 0.58
CA LEU A 60 -1.20 4.67 -0.10
C LEU A 60 -0.97 6.11 -0.53
N GLY A 61 -1.18 6.40 -1.80
CA GLY A 61 -0.94 7.73 -2.33
C GLY A 61 -1.54 7.95 -3.71
N ALA A 62 -1.20 9.08 -4.30
CA ALA A 62 -1.55 9.43 -5.67
C ALA A 62 -0.39 10.12 -6.35
N GLU A 63 -0.38 10.05 -7.68
CA GLU A 63 0.55 10.84 -8.49
C GLU A 63 -0.11 12.15 -8.94
N LEU A 64 0.63 13.24 -8.76
CA LEU A 64 0.22 14.62 -8.94
C LEU A 64 1.21 15.34 -9.87
N ASP A 65 0.76 16.39 -10.55
CA ASP A 65 1.64 17.24 -11.36
C ASP A 65 2.54 18.15 -10.51
N ALA A 66 2.12 18.45 -9.28
CA ALA A 66 2.83 19.32 -8.35
C ALA A 66 2.69 18.82 -6.90
N PRO A 67 3.66 19.13 -6.02
CA PRO A 67 3.60 18.75 -4.61
C PRO A 67 2.53 19.53 -3.85
N VAL A 68 1.97 18.91 -2.81
CA VAL A 68 1.11 19.58 -1.83
C VAL A 68 1.98 20.09 -0.69
N LEU A 69 2.15 21.40 -0.60
CA LEU A 69 3.10 22.06 0.32
C LEU A 69 2.41 22.84 1.46
N ASP A 70 1.10 22.68 1.62
CA ASP A 70 0.36 23.34 2.70
C ASP A 70 0.35 22.53 4.00
N ASP A 71 -0.16 23.14 5.05
CA ASP A 71 -0.21 22.55 6.38
C ASP A 71 -1.02 21.25 6.47
N ARG A 72 -1.94 20.97 5.54
CA ARG A 72 -2.70 19.72 5.54
C ARG A 72 -1.78 18.54 5.25
N ALA A 73 -0.81 18.69 4.34
CA ALA A 73 0.17 17.65 4.07
C ALA A 73 0.96 17.29 5.33
N ARG A 74 1.39 18.29 6.10
CA ARG A 74 2.07 18.09 7.39
C ARG A 74 1.12 17.46 8.43
N ALA A 75 -0.08 17.99 8.57
CA ALA A 75 -1.06 17.58 9.56
C ALA A 75 -1.54 16.13 9.36
N TYR A 76 -1.60 15.67 8.10
CA TYR A 76 -1.97 14.32 7.73
C TYR A 76 -0.79 13.36 7.56
N ASP A 77 0.43 13.81 7.88
CA ASP A 77 1.67 13.03 7.75
C ASP A 77 1.89 12.49 6.32
N LEU A 78 1.65 13.35 5.32
CA LEU A 78 1.84 13.03 3.91
C LEU A 78 3.23 13.42 3.44
N THR A 79 3.84 12.54 2.65
CA THR A 79 5.17 12.72 2.05
C THR A 79 5.04 13.04 0.58
N ASN A 80 5.71 14.10 0.13
CA ASN A 80 5.90 14.38 -1.29
C ASN A 80 7.22 13.74 -1.76
N GLU A 81 7.14 12.81 -2.70
CA GLU A 81 8.30 12.17 -3.33
C GLU A 81 8.33 12.46 -4.83
N ARG A 82 9.51 12.45 -5.45
CA ARG A 82 9.61 12.58 -6.90
C ARG A 82 9.07 11.32 -7.61
N GLY A 83 8.28 11.53 -8.65
CA GLY A 83 7.81 10.50 -9.58
C GLY A 83 8.58 10.51 -10.89
N VAL A 84 8.06 9.81 -11.90
CA VAL A 84 8.59 9.77 -13.26
C VAL A 84 8.02 10.96 -14.06
N ASP A 85 8.80 11.51 -14.99
CA ASP A 85 8.38 12.65 -15.85
C ASP A 85 8.05 13.93 -15.06
N GLY A 86 8.83 14.21 -14.00
CA GLY A 86 8.69 15.42 -13.20
C GLY A 86 7.49 15.46 -12.26
N THR A 87 6.69 14.38 -12.20
CA THR A 87 5.53 14.30 -11.31
C THR A 87 5.94 14.19 -9.83
N THR A 88 4.94 14.30 -8.96
CA THR A 88 5.07 14.11 -7.52
C THR A 88 4.16 12.99 -7.04
N ARG A 89 4.70 12.06 -6.26
CA ARG A 89 3.93 11.05 -5.53
C ARG A 89 3.66 11.60 -4.14
N LEU A 90 2.39 11.89 -3.84
CA LEU A 90 1.95 12.25 -2.49
C LEU A 90 1.42 10.98 -1.82
N LEU A 91 2.05 10.55 -0.73
CA LEU A 91 1.73 9.26 -0.10
C LEU A 91 1.82 9.30 1.42
N LYS A 92 1.21 8.29 2.04
CA LYS A 92 1.33 7.97 3.46
C LYS A 92 1.81 6.53 3.61
N ASN A 93 2.78 6.34 4.48
CA ASN A 93 3.20 5.02 4.93
C ASN A 93 2.24 4.49 6.00
N VAL A 94 1.80 3.26 5.83
CA VAL A 94 1.01 2.47 6.76
C VAL A 94 1.74 1.16 7.04
N MET A 95 1.68 0.65 8.27
CA MET A 95 2.38 -0.55 8.74
C MET A 95 2.20 -1.77 7.82
N GLY A 96 1.04 -1.89 7.15
CA GLY A 96 0.82 -2.91 6.12
C GLY A 96 0.82 -4.34 6.65
N LEU A 97 1.26 -5.29 5.82
CA LEU A 97 1.22 -6.72 6.16
C LEU A 97 2.31 -7.15 7.16
N TRP A 98 3.23 -6.26 7.54
CA TRP A 98 4.22 -6.50 8.61
C TRP A 98 3.60 -7.15 9.84
N LEU A 99 2.45 -6.65 10.28
CA LEU A 99 1.69 -7.20 11.41
C LEU A 99 1.40 -8.71 11.24
N VAL A 100 0.88 -9.11 10.08
CA VAL A 100 0.59 -10.52 9.78
C VAL A 100 1.87 -11.34 9.63
N GLN A 101 2.93 -10.76 9.06
CA GLN A 101 4.23 -11.42 8.91
C GLN A 101 4.84 -11.75 10.28
N GLU A 102 4.80 -10.81 11.21
CA GLU A 102 5.33 -10.97 12.57
C GLU A 102 4.45 -11.91 13.41
N CYS A 103 3.12 -11.84 13.28
CA CYS A 103 2.23 -12.82 13.91
C CYS A 103 2.55 -14.24 13.46
N ARG A 104 2.68 -14.44 12.13
CA ARG A 104 3.06 -15.74 11.57
C ARG A 104 4.42 -16.22 12.07
N ARG A 105 5.41 -15.33 12.22
CA ARG A 105 6.72 -15.70 12.76
C ARG A 105 6.61 -16.12 14.23
N ALA A 106 5.89 -15.38 15.05
CA ALA A 106 5.67 -15.72 16.46
C ALA A 106 4.96 -17.08 16.63
N TRP A 107 3.94 -17.38 15.82
CA TRP A 107 3.27 -18.69 15.86
C TRP A 107 4.18 -19.83 15.40
N ALA A 108 4.97 -19.62 14.33
CA ALA A 108 5.94 -20.62 13.87
C ALA A 108 7.00 -20.93 14.94
N GLU A 109 7.50 -19.91 15.66
CA GLU A 109 8.42 -20.09 16.80
C GLU A 109 7.77 -20.87 17.96
N ALA A 110 6.45 -20.77 18.12
CA ALA A 110 5.68 -21.54 19.10
C ALA A 110 5.29 -22.96 18.62
N GLY A 111 5.63 -23.34 17.39
CA GLY A 111 5.36 -24.65 16.80
C GLY A 111 4.14 -24.73 15.89
N ASP A 112 3.43 -23.62 15.68
CA ASP A 112 2.25 -23.52 14.82
C ASP A 112 2.64 -22.96 13.44
N GLU A 113 3.04 -23.85 12.52
CA GLU A 113 3.40 -23.47 11.16
C GLU A 113 2.15 -23.29 10.26
N LEU A 114 1.66 -22.05 10.19
CA LEU A 114 0.58 -21.67 9.27
C LEU A 114 1.13 -20.91 8.05
N SER A 115 0.69 -21.33 6.86
CA SER A 115 0.98 -20.58 5.64
C SER A 115 0.17 -19.27 5.57
N TYR A 116 0.60 -18.29 4.77
CA TYR A 116 -0.22 -17.09 4.53
C TYR A 116 -1.59 -17.43 3.92
N ALA A 117 -1.65 -18.47 3.09
CA ALA A 117 -2.91 -18.91 2.49
C ALA A 117 -3.85 -19.50 3.55
N ASP A 118 -3.33 -20.26 4.52
CA ASP A 118 -4.11 -20.78 5.64
C ASP A 118 -4.65 -19.65 6.51
N LEU A 119 -3.78 -18.70 6.87
CA LEU A 119 -4.19 -17.54 7.67
C LEU A 119 -5.29 -16.73 6.98
N GLN A 120 -5.17 -16.48 5.68
CA GLN A 120 -6.20 -15.78 4.92
C GLN A 120 -7.52 -16.56 4.87
N ARG A 121 -7.46 -17.88 4.63
CA ARG A 121 -8.64 -18.75 4.58
C ARG A 121 -9.35 -18.81 5.94
N LEU A 122 -8.59 -18.95 7.03
CA LEU A 122 -9.13 -18.99 8.38
C LEU A 122 -9.76 -17.65 8.77
N ALA A 123 -9.07 -16.54 8.50
CA ALA A 123 -9.58 -15.20 8.77
C ALA A 123 -10.85 -14.87 7.95
N ALA A 124 -10.98 -15.40 6.73
CA ALA A 124 -12.17 -15.21 5.92
C ALA A 124 -13.43 -15.88 6.49
N GLY A 125 -13.28 -16.86 7.39
CA GLY A 125 -14.39 -17.50 8.10
C GLY A 125 -14.81 -16.76 9.38
N VAL A 126 -14.08 -15.72 9.79
CA VAL A 126 -14.41 -14.90 10.95
C VAL A 126 -15.42 -13.83 10.52
N GLY A 127 -16.41 -13.54 11.39
CA GLY A 127 -17.40 -12.50 11.14
C GLY A 127 -16.80 -11.09 11.01
N ASP A 128 -17.65 -10.13 10.65
CA ASP A 128 -17.24 -8.75 10.42
C ASP A 128 -16.99 -7.97 11.72
N ASP A 129 -17.66 -8.38 12.82
CA ASP A 129 -17.49 -7.77 14.13
C ASP A 129 -16.22 -8.28 14.83
N VAL A 130 -15.09 -7.62 14.51
CA VAL A 130 -13.79 -7.87 15.16
C VAL A 130 -13.28 -6.65 15.92
N PRO A 131 -12.44 -6.85 16.95
CA PRO A 131 -11.75 -5.74 17.60
C PRO A 131 -10.90 -4.94 16.61
N LEU A 132 -10.80 -3.63 16.83
CA LEU A 132 -10.10 -2.69 15.95
C LEU A 132 -9.05 -1.91 16.72
N PHE A 133 -7.94 -1.56 16.07
CA PHE A 133 -6.84 -0.80 16.66
C PHE A 133 -6.12 0.02 15.59
N ASP A 134 -5.34 1.03 15.97
CA ASP A 134 -4.53 1.78 14.99
C ASP A 134 -3.33 0.93 14.55
N PRO A 135 -3.27 0.45 13.29
CA PRO A 135 -2.17 -0.38 12.84
C PRO A 135 -0.82 0.37 12.80
N ASP A 136 -0.82 1.70 12.81
CA ASP A 136 0.40 2.53 12.78
C ASP A 136 0.94 2.86 14.17
N HIS A 137 0.35 2.34 15.25
CA HIS A 137 0.82 2.62 16.60
C HIS A 137 2.27 2.12 16.80
N ASP A 138 3.15 2.96 17.37
CA ASP A 138 4.61 2.70 17.50
C ASP A 138 4.98 1.35 18.14
N ALA A 139 4.11 0.84 19.00
CA ALA A 139 4.24 -0.49 19.61
C ALA A 139 4.42 -1.63 18.59
N PHE A 140 4.01 -1.45 17.33
CA PHE A 140 4.10 -2.45 16.27
C PHE A 140 5.35 -2.33 15.39
N LEU A 141 6.18 -1.29 15.57
CA LEU A 141 7.38 -1.09 14.75
C LEU A 141 8.43 -2.18 14.96
N ALA A 142 8.70 -2.51 16.22
CA ALA A 142 9.73 -3.48 16.56
C ALA A 142 9.25 -4.92 16.28
N PRO A 143 10.12 -5.83 15.81
CA PRO A 143 9.77 -7.24 15.73
C PRO A 143 9.45 -7.86 17.11
N GLY A 144 8.83 -9.04 17.12
CA GLY A 144 8.62 -9.84 18.33
C GLY A 144 7.22 -10.46 18.42
N ASP A 145 6.71 -10.60 19.64
CA ASP A 145 5.37 -11.16 19.91
C ASP A 145 4.25 -10.19 19.48
N MET A 146 4.03 -10.12 18.17
CA MET A 146 3.01 -9.28 17.54
C MET A 146 1.59 -9.69 17.95
N PRO A 147 1.21 -10.98 18.04
CA PRO A 147 -0.12 -11.38 18.50
C PRO A 147 -0.45 -10.78 19.87
N ALA A 148 0.46 -10.89 20.86
CA ALA A 148 0.24 -10.31 22.18
C ALA A 148 0.10 -8.79 22.15
N ARG A 149 0.87 -8.09 21.29
CA ARG A 149 0.75 -6.63 21.15
C ARG A 149 -0.57 -6.20 20.53
N VAL A 150 -1.08 -6.97 19.55
CA VAL A 150 -2.40 -6.71 18.95
C VAL A 150 -3.50 -6.91 19.99
N THR A 151 -3.43 -7.98 20.79
CA THR A 151 -4.34 -8.21 21.92
C THR A 151 -4.28 -7.05 22.92
N ALA A 152 -3.09 -6.65 23.36
CA ALA A 152 -2.91 -5.54 24.29
C ALA A 152 -3.42 -4.21 23.73
N ALA A 153 -3.29 -3.97 22.42
CA ALA A 153 -3.84 -2.78 21.78
C ALA A 153 -5.37 -2.74 21.83
N CYS A 154 -6.02 -3.89 21.62
CA CYS A 154 -7.48 -4.00 21.75
C CYS A 154 -7.92 -3.80 23.22
N GLU A 155 -7.24 -4.43 24.18
CA GLU A 155 -7.56 -4.34 25.61
C GLU A 155 -7.45 -2.92 26.17
N ARG A 156 -6.49 -2.11 25.71
CA ARG A 156 -6.37 -0.68 26.09
C ARG A 156 -7.61 0.15 25.79
N THR A 157 -8.42 -0.29 24.83
CA THR A 157 -9.68 0.37 24.44
C THR A 157 -10.91 -0.35 24.99
N GLY A 158 -10.73 -1.31 25.89
CA GLY A 158 -11.81 -2.08 26.51
C GLY A 158 -12.36 -3.22 25.64
N GLN A 159 -11.75 -3.49 24.50
CA GLN A 159 -12.15 -4.60 23.62
C GLN A 159 -11.49 -5.90 24.07
N ARG A 160 -12.12 -7.04 23.78
CA ARG A 160 -11.55 -8.38 23.98
C ARG A 160 -11.25 -9.01 22.64
N LEU A 161 -10.02 -9.47 22.45
CA LEU A 161 -9.60 -10.19 21.25
C LEU A 161 -9.35 -11.66 21.59
N ASP A 162 -10.02 -12.56 20.86
CA ASP A 162 -9.69 -13.98 20.90
C ASP A 162 -8.28 -14.17 20.30
N PRO A 163 -7.34 -14.82 21.03
CA PRO A 163 -5.97 -15.01 20.54
C PRO A 163 -5.85 -16.00 19.38
N ALA A 164 -6.95 -16.65 18.95
CA ALA A 164 -6.95 -17.53 17.80
C ALA A 164 -6.39 -16.83 16.54
N PRO A 165 -5.45 -17.46 15.79
CA PRO A 165 -4.82 -16.86 14.63
C PRO A 165 -5.80 -16.28 13.60
N ALA A 166 -6.93 -16.95 13.40
CA ALA A 166 -8.00 -16.49 12.50
C ALA A 166 -8.54 -15.10 12.89
N VAL A 167 -8.82 -14.90 14.18
CA VAL A 167 -9.43 -13.68 14.71
C VAL A 167 -8.41 -12.54 14.75
N VAL A 168 -7.17 -12.83 15.17
CA VAL A 168 -6.07 -11.86 15.15
C VAL A 168 -5.82 -11.35 13.73
N VAL A 169 -5.72 -12.25 12.75
CA VAL A 169 -5.51 -11.84 11.34
C VAL A 169 -6.71 -11.07 10.80
N ARG A 170 -7.96 -11.50 11.09
CA ARG A 170 -9.15 -10.75 10.67
C ARG A 170 -9.13 -9.33 11.24
N SER A 171 -8.85 -9.17 12.54
CA SER A 171 -8.73 -7.86 13.21
C SER A 171 -7.66 -6.97 12.59
N ILE A 172 -6.48 -7.52 12.27
CA ILE A 172 -5.41 -6.79 11.58
C ILE A 172 -5.88 -6.30 10.21
N LEU A 173 -6.44 -7.19 9.38
CA LEU A 173 -6.83 -6.83 8.01
C LEU A 173 -7.98 -5.82 7.98
N THR A 174 -8.96 -5.94 8.87
CA THR A 174 -10.06 -4.97 9.01
C THR A 174 -9.55 -3.61 9.49
N SER A 175 -8.62 -3.59 10.45
CA SER A 175 -7.99 -2.36 10.95
C SER A 175 -7.15 -1.66 9.89
N LEU A 176 -6.43 -2.42 9.06
CA LEU A 176 -5.69 -1.89 7.90
C LEU A 176 -6.63 -1.25 6.88
N ALA A 177 -7.74 -1.92 6.52
CA ALA A 177 -8.73 -1.37 5.59
C ALA A 177 -9.37 -0.07 6.13
N CYS A 178 -9.68 0.00 7.43
CA CYS A 178 -10.12 1.25 8.08
C CYS A 178 -9.06 2.35 7.99
N LYS A 179 -7.79 2.01 8.22
CA LYS A 179 -6.68 2.96 8.09
C LYS A 179 -6.52 3.44 6.65
N TYR A 180 -6.69 2.58 5.65
CA TYR A 180 -6.65 2.97 4.25
C TYR A 180 -7.76 3.95 3.91
N ARG A 181 -8.98 3.76 4.40
CA ARG A 181 -10.06 4.76 4.23
C ARG A 181 -9.68 6.10 4.84
N LEU A 182 -9.19 6.13 6.07
CA LEU A 182 -8.74 7.37 6.72
C LEU A 182 -7.67 8.09 5.89
N VAL A 183 -6.68 7.35 5.39
CA VAL A 183 -5.60 7.92 4.58
C VAL A 183 -6.14 8.42 3.24
N LEU A 184 -7.05 7.69 2.59
CA LEU A 184 -7.68 8.12 1.35
C LEU A 184 -8.46 9.41 1.54
N GLU A 185 -9.31 9.50 2.55
CA GLU A 185 -10.07 10.72 2.86
C GLU A 185 -9.14 11.92 3.11
N ARG A 186 -8.01 11.71 3.78
CA ARG A 186 -7.00 12.76 4.02
C ARG A 186 -6.27 13.17 2.74
N LEU A 187 -5.95 12.22 1.85
CA LEU A 187 -5.40 12.52 0.52
C LEU A 187 -6.39 13.35 -0.30
N GLU A 188 -7.69 13.05 -0.26
CA GLU A 188 -8.72 13.83 -0.94
C GLU A 188 -8.81 15.25 -0.39
N ARG A 189 -8.82 15.40 0.94
CA ARG A 189 -8.80 16.72 1.60
C ARG A 189 -7.56 17.53 1.27
N ALA A 190 -6.39 16.90 1.22
CA ALA A 190 -5.12 17.58 0.91
C ALA A 190 -5.02 17.99 -0.56
N THR A 191 -5.51 17.14 -1.48
CA THR A 191 -5.38 17.35 -2.93
C THR A 191 -6.56 18.09 -3.55
N GLY A 192 -7.72 18.11 -2.89
CA GLY A 192 -8.98 18.56 -3.49
C GLY A 192 -9.51 17.64 -4.60
N ARG A 193 -8.95 16.43 -4.74
CA ARG A 193 -9.38 15.43 -5.72
C ARG A 193 -10.27 14.39 -5.06
N THR A 194 -11.16 13.81 -5.84
CA THR A 194 -11.88 12.59 -5.48
C THR A 194 -11.27 11.42 -6.22
N PHE A 195 -10.95 10.34 -5.52
CA PHE A 195 -10.41 9.11 -6.15
C PHE A 195 -11.54 8.15 -6.49
N ASP A 196 -11.62 7.70 -7.74
CA ASP A 196 -12.68 6.81 -8.22
C ASP A 196 -12.48 5.36 -7.79
N CYS A 197 -11.23 4.90 -7.72
CA CYS A 197 -10.87 3.58 -7.24
C CYS A 197 -9.50 3.57 -6.54
N VAL A 198 -9.15 2.42 -5.95
CA VAL A 198 -7.81 2.16 -5.43
C VAL A 198 -7.18 1.00 -6.19
N HIS A 199 -6.06 1.25 -6.88
CA HIS A 199 -5.24 0.18 -7.44
C HIS A 199 -4.33 -0.39 -6.35
N VAL A 200 -4.31 -1.71 -6.19
CA VAL A 200 -3.45 -2.39 -5.21
C VAL A 200 -2.38 -3.17 -5.94
N VAL A 201 -1.13 -2.83 -5.71
CA VAL A 201 0.04 -3.49 -6.31
C VAL A 201 0.94 -4.10 -5.25
N GLY A 202 1.85 -4.99 -5.65
CA GLY A 202 2.76 -5.65 -4.72
C GLY A 202 2.19 -6.93 -4.10
N GLY A 203 2.90 -7.49 -3.12
CA GLY A 203 2.53 -8.77 -2.50
C GLY A 203 1.13 -8.80 -1.88
N GLY A 204 0.64 -7.66 -1.41
CA GLY A 204 -0.68 -7.51 -0.80
C GLY A 204 -1.83 -7.58 -1.79
N SER A 205 -1.61 -7.40 -3.09
CA SER A 205 -2.64 -7.62 -4.12
C SER A 205 -3.10 -9.09 -4.19
N ARG A 206 -2.28 -10.03 -3.70
CA ARG A 206 -2.65 -11.45 -3.57
C ARG A 206 -3.51 -11.74 -2.34
N ASN A 207 -3.63 -10.81 -1.40
CA ASN A 207 -4.49 -10.98 -0.24
C ASN A 207 -5.92 -10.57 -0.61
N GLY A 208 -6.65 -11.51 -1.21
CA GLY A 208 -8.02 -11.25 -1.68
C GLY A 208 -8.98 -10.86 -0.54
N LEU A 209 -8.73 -11.31 0.69
CA LEU A 209 -9.51 -10.88 1.85
C LEU A 209 -9.28 -9.40 2.17
N LEU A 210 -8.02 -8.96 2.20
CA LEU A 210 -7.67 -7.56 2.42
C LEU A 210 -8.22 -6.67 1.31
N CYS A 211 -8.10 -7.09 0.04
CA CYS A 211 -8.61 -6.30 -1.09
C CYS A 211 -10.14 -6.13 -1.01
N ARG A 212 -10.88 -7.19 -0.69
CA ARG A 212 -12.33 -7.10 -0.47
C ARG A 212 -12.71 -6.21 0.72
N LEU A 213 -12.08 -6.43 1.88
CA LEU A 213 -12.29 -5.57 3.05
C LEU A 213 -12.00 -4.10 2.76
N THR A 214 -10.96 -3.84 1.98
CA THR A 214 -10.60 -2.48 1.56
C THR A 214 -11.69 -1.91 0.68
N ALA A 215 -12.18 -2.63 -0.33
CA ALA A 215 -13.27 -2.16 -1.19
C ALA A 215 -14.53 -1.83 -0.37
N ASP A 216 -14.96 -2.78 0.45
CA ASP A 216 -16.12 -2.70 1.35
C ASP A 216 -16.01 -1.46 2.26
N ILE A 217 -14.92 -1.35 3.03
CA ILE A 217 -14.72 -0.23 3.97
C ILE A 217 -14.59 1.12 3.27
N LEU A 218 -13.90 1.20 2.13
CA LEU A 218 -13.77 2.45 1.36
C LEU A 218 -15.08 2.86 0.69
N GLY A 219 -15.99 1.91 0.44
CA GLY A 219 -17.15 2.11 -0.42
C GLY A 219 -16.76 2.40 -1.87
N ARG A 220 -15.59 1.91 -2.32
CA ARG A 220 -15.04 2.16 -3.67
C ARG A 220 -14.39 0.91 -4.25
N PRO A 221 -14.37 0.76 -5.59
CA PRO A 221 -13.70 -0.37 -6.22
C PRO A 221 -12.22 -0.45 -5.85
N VAL A 222 -11.77 -1.66 -5.58
CA VAL A 222 -10.34 -2.00 -5.46
C VAL A 222 -9.95 -2.86 -6.65
N VAL A 223 -8.93 -2.40 -7.39
CA VAL A 223 -8.42 -3.09 -8.58
C VAL A 223 -7.05 -3.66 -8.28
N THR A 224 -6.90 -4.98 -8.34
CA THR A 224 -5.59 -5.60 -8.15
C THR A 224 -4.73 -5.37 -9.39
N GLY A 225 -3.44 -5.10 -9.15
CA GLY A 225 -2.42 -4.92 -10.17
C GLY A 225 -1.27 -5.91 -10.00
N PRO A 226 -0.16 -5.70 -10.72
CA PRO A 226 0.95 -6.64 -10.76
C PRO A 226 1.54 -6.87 -9.37
N VAL A 227 1.76 -8.15 -9.03
CA VAL A 227 2.44 -8.55 -7.79
C VAL A 227 3.89 -8.06 -7.80
N GLU A 228 4.56 -8.15 -8.94
CA GLU A 228 5.94 -7.70 -9.15
C GLU A 228 6.01 -6.28 -9.76
N ALA A 229 5.15 -5.37 -9.27
CA ALA A 229 5.03 -4.02 -9.82
C ALA A 229 6.35 -3.23 -9.81
N THR A 230 7.18 -3.40 -8.78
CA THR A 230 8.50 -2.78 -8.70
C THR A 230 9.39 -3.20 -9.87
N ALA A 231 9.48 -4.51 -10.13
CA ALA A 231 10.30 -5.05 -11.20
C ALA A 231 9.75 -4.63 -12.57
N LEU A 232 8.44 -4.76 -12.75
CA LEU A 232 7.75 -4.35 -13.98
C LEU A 232 7.99 -2.86 -14.27
N GLY A 233 7.82 -1.99 -13.29
CA GLY A 233 7.97 -0.54 -13.49
C GLY A 233 9.41 -0.15 -13.80
N ASN A 234 10.39 -0.82 -13.19
CA ASN A 234 11.78 -0.65 -13.55
C ASN A 234 12.04 -1.06 -15.02
N VAL A 235 11.54 -2.23 -15.44
CA VAL A 235 11.64 -2.69 -16.85
C VAL A 235 10.98 -1.70 -17.80
N LEU A 236 9.81 -1.16 -17.45
CA LEU A 236 9.08 -0.20 -18.27
C LEU A 236 9.82 1.13 -18.45
N VAL A 237 10.43 1.66 -17.38
CA VAL A 237 11.29 2.85 -17.46
C VAL A 237 12.50 2.59 -18.35
N GLN A 238 13.11 1.41 -18.25
CA GLN A 238 14.26 1.01 -19.07
C GLN A 238 13.87 0.85 -20.55
N ALA A 239 12.73 0.22 -20.84
CA ALA A 239 12.20 0.04 -22.20
C ALA A 239 11.92 1.39 -22.86
N ARG A 240 11.32 2.34 -22.12
CA ARG A 240 11.17 3.72 -22.60
C ARG A 240 12.50 4.38 -22.89
N ALA A 241 13.47 4.22 -21.99
CA ALA A 241 14.79 4.81 -22.18
C ALA A 241 15.60 4.16 -23.32
N ALA A 242 15.27 2.93 -23.70
CA ALA A 242 15.80 2.23 -24.87
C ALA A 242 15.11 2.63 -26.20
N GLY A 243 13.96 3.32 -26.12
CA GLY A 243 13.18 3.77 -27.27
C GLY A 243 12.03 2.83 -27.67
N ASP A 244 11.79 1.75 -26.91
CA ASP A 244 10.71 0.80 -27.17
C ASP A 244 9.33 1.34 -26.79
N LEU A 245 9.30 2.30 -25.85
CA LEU A 245 8.10 3.02 -25.41
C LEU A 245 8.35 4.51 -25.54
N SER A 246 7.32 5.28 -25.90
CA SER A 246 7.44 6.72 -26.18
C SER A 246 6.82 7.59 -25.09
N SER A 247 5.79 7.09 -24.43
CA SER A 247 4.97 7.88 -23.51
C SER A 247 4.65 7.17 -22.20
N ARG A 248 4.27 7.93 -21.19
CA ARG A 248 3.71 7.39 -19.94
C ARG A 248 2.45 6.54 -20.17
N SER A 249 1.63 6.93 -21.13
CA SER A 249 0.45 6.13 -21.52
C SER A 249 0.87 4.76 -22.03
N ASP A 250 2.02 4.65 -22.72
CA ASP A 250 2.54 3.36 -23.19
C ASP A 250 2.94 2.48 -22.00
N LEU A 251 3.61 3.05 -20.99
CA LEU A 251 3.96 2.34 -19.76
C LEU A 251 2.71 1.76 -19.09
N GLN A 252 1.68 2.57 -18.91
CA GLN A 252 0.40 2.15 -18.31
C GLN A 252 -0.32 1.09 -19.14
N THR A 253 -0.22 1.17 -20.48
CA THR A 253 -0.82 0.22 -21.41
C THR A 253 -0.12 -1.13 -21.34
N VAL A 254 1.22 -1.14 -21.39
CA VAL A 254 2.01 -2.36 -21.26
C VAL A 254 1.88 -2.95 -19.86
N ALA A 255 1.85 -2.12 -18.80
CA ALA A 255 1.62 -2.59 -17.44
C ALA A 255 0.30 -3.34 -17.30
N ARG A 256 -0.79 -2.77 -17.84
CA ARG A 256 -2.12 -3.42 -17.89
C ARG A 256 -2.10 -4.71 -18.70
N ALA A 257 -1.52 -4.71 -19.89
CA ALA A 257 -1.44 -5.91 -20.72
C ALA A 257 -0.58 -7.02 -20.08
N SER A 258 0.36 -6.65 -19.20
CA SER A 258 1.29 -7.57 -18.53
C SER A 258 0.77 -8.09 -17.19
N ALA A 259 -0.34 -7.54 -16.67
CA ALA A 259 -0.89 -7.89 -15.37
C ALA A 259 -2.36 -8.31 -15.49
N GLY A 260 -2.72 -9.42 -14.85
CA GLY A 260 -4.14 -9.72 -14.61
C GLY A 260 -4.70 -8.73 -13.59
N ALA A 261 -5.82 -8.10 -13.90
CA ALA A 261 -6.54 -7.23 -12.98
C ALA A 261 -7.82 -7.93 -12.48
N GLU A 262 -8.00 -7.96 -11.16
CA GLU A 262 -9.24 -8.39 -10.52
C GLU A 262 -9.92 -7.18 -9.88
N TRP A 263 -11.22 -7.06 -10.09
CA TRP A 263 -12.04 -6.02 -9.52
C TRP A 263 -12.75 -6.54 -8.28
N HIS A 264 -12.56 -5.84 -7.16
CA HIS A 264 -13.32 -6.04 -5.94
C HIS A 264 -14.28 -4.86 -5.78
N GLU A 265 -15.55 -5.12 -6.04
CA GLU A 265 -16.63 -4.14 -5.85
C GLU A 265 -17.03 -4.09 -4.36
N PRO A 266 -17.33 -2.89 -3.82
CA PRO A 266 -17.83 -2.76 -2.46
C PRO A 266 -19.19 -3.44 -2.29
N ARG A 267 -19.37 -4.14 -1.18
CA ARG A 267 -20.67 -4.63 -0.72
C ARG A 267 -21.36 -3.56 0.12
N ALA A 268 -22.67 -3.70 0.35
CA ALA A 268 -23.56 -2.65 0.85
C ALA A 268 -22.99 -1.75 1.99
N ALA A 269 -23.13 -0.43 1.84
CA ALA A 269 -22.36 0.59 2.57
C ALA A 269 -22.59 0.71 4.10
N GLU A 270 -23.76 0.33 4.63
CA GLU A 270 -24.15 0.71 6.01
C GLU A 270 -23.33 0.02 7.12
N ALA A 271 -23.03 -1.27 6.97
CA ALA A 271 -22.29 -2.03 7.99
C ALA A 271 -20.79 -1.65 8.03
N ASP A 272 -20.24 -1.31 6.86
CA ASP A 272 -18.84 -0.93 6.70
C ASP A 272 -18.58 0.49 7.23
N ASP A 273 -19.54 1.40 7.05
CA ASP A 273 -19.52 2.73 7.68
C ASP A 273 -19.53 2.64 9.21
N ALA A 274 -20.37 1.78 9.79
CA ALA A 274 -20.40 1.58 11.24
C ALA A 274 -19.06 1.05 11.79
N THR A 275 -18.42 0.13 11.06
CA THR A 275 -17.09 -0.40 11.39
C THR A 275 -16.04 0.70 11.36
N TYR A 276 -16.05 1.54 10.33
CA TYR A 276 -15.11 2.65 10.21
C TYR A 276 -15.31 3.72 11.31
N GLN A 277 -16.55 4.09 11.62
CA GLN A 277 -16.83 5.04 12.70
C GLN A 277 -16.38 4.50 14.06
N ARG A 278 -16.58 3.19 14.31
CA ARG A 278 -16.06 2.54 15.52
C ARG A 278 -14.53 2.58 15.57
N PHE A 279 -13.85 2.31 14.46
CA PHE A 279 -12.38 2.45 14.37
C PHE A 279 -11.92 3.86 14.75
N LEU A 280 -12.55 4.91 14.22
CA LEU A 280 -12.19 6.30 14.55
C LEU A 280 -12.42 6.61 16.04
N ALA A 281 -13.53 6.15 16.61
CA ALA A 281 -13.85 6.36 18.02
C ALA A 281 -12.85 5.66 18.96
N LEU A 282 -12.46 4.42 18.65
CA LEU A 282 -11.52 3.63 19.46
C LEU A 282 -10.08 4.18 19.38
N THR A 283 -9.68 4.69 18.22
CA THR A 283 -8.30 5.14 17.96
C THR A 283 -8.09 6.63 18.22
N GLY A 284 -9.16 7.42 18.27
CA GLY A 284 -9.08 8.89 18.37
C GLY A 284 -8.59 9.56 17.09
N LEU A 285 -8.40 8.82 15.99
CA LEU A 285 -7.85 9.34 14.72
C LEU A 285 -8.83 10.22 13.92
N GLY A 286 -10.11 10.21 14.29
CA GLY A 286 -11.15 11.02 13.65
C GLY A 286 -11.11 12.50 14.01
N VAL A 287 -10.29 12.89 15.01
CA VAL A 287 -10.10 14.30 15.35
C VAL A 287 -9.24 14.97 14.28
N GLU A 288 -9.82 15.94 13.57
CA GLU A 288 -9.05 16.77 12.65
C GLU A 288 -7.90 17.46 13.41
N PRO A 289 -6.67 17.43 12.90
CA PRO A 289 -5.58 18.19 13.47
C PRO A 289 -6.00 19.65 13.61
N ALA A 290 -5.70 20.28 14.75
CA ALA A 290 -6.04 21.68 14.97
C ALA A 290 -5.56 22.52 13.77
N ALA A 291 -6.43 23.39 13.26
CA ALA A 291 -6.07 24.31 12.20
C ALA A 291 -4.80 25.07 12.64
N PRO A 292 -3.78 25.16 11.78
CA PRO A 292 -2.57 25.89 12.12
C PRO A 292 -2.94 27.33 12.48
N THR A 293 -2.39 27.83 13.57
CA THR A 293 -2.46 29.26 13.86
C THR A 293 -1.77 29.99 12.72
N PRO A 294 -2.43 30.95 12.05
CA PRO A 294 -1.77 31.74 11.02
C PRO A 294 -0.54 32.43 11.61
N ALA A 295 0.59 32.32 10.91
CA ALA A 295 1.85 32.95 11.27
C ALA A 295 1.77 34.49 11.22
#